data_AF-A0A8T6F4P0-F1
#
_entry.id   AF-A0A8T6F4P0-F1
#
_cell.length_a   1.000
_cell.length_b   1.000
_cell.length_c   1.000
_cell.angle_alpha   90.00
_cell.angle_beta   90.00
_cell.angle_gamma   90.00
#
_symmetry.space_group_name_H-M   'P 1'
#
loop_
_entity.id
_entity.type
_entity.pdbx_description
1 polymer ?
#
loop_
_entity_poly.entity_id
_entity_poly.type
_entity_poly.pdbx_seq_one_letter_code
_entity_poly.pdbx_strand_id
1 'polypeptide(L)'
;MDKQAVHAGVRERVASLSAELDYHIREADRIRGALDAAEVFLQCDVDSPPDYSGVDFLGQSMHRSLLQIAERNGGTVVTRDVTGVFVEAGLYTSRDDANIAIHDTLQKSREFTKVGVGVYARVDRTPITDGPAASRRPSEILKALLLQGKQINKGLAVDALHEAGYDFGLRNPQRVAGGALRQAMRALDKGRRTV
;
A
#
# COMPACT_ATOMS: atom_id res chain seq x y z
N MET A 1 -16.30 -4.89 56.55
CA MET A 1 -15.91 -4.65 55.14
C MET A 1 -14.41 -4.41 55.11
N ASP A 2 -13.70 -5.13 54.24
CA ASP A 2 -12.25 -5.12 54.18
C ASP A 2 -11.74 -3.92 53.35
N LYS A 3 -11.09 -2.96 54.02
CA LYS A 3 -10.59 -1.73 53.38
C LYS A 3 -9.53 -2.02 52.32
N GLN A 4 -8.79 -3.13 52.44
CA GLN A 4 -7.77 -3.51 51.46
C GLN A 4 -8.39 -3.95 50.12
N ALA A 5 -9.53 -4.65 50.18
CA ALA A 5 -10.28 -5.04 48.97
C ALA A 5 -10.83 -3.83 48.20
N VAL A 6 -11.29 -2.80 48.92
CA VAL A 6 -11.81 -1.56 48.31
C VAL A 6 -10.69 -0.78 47.61
N HIS A 7 -9.52 -0.63 48.24
CA HIS A 7 -8.38 0.06 47.62
C HIS A 7 -7.82 -0.68 46.40
N ALA A 8 -7.82 -2.02 46.42
CA ALA A 8 -7.44 -2.82 45.26
C ALA A 8 -8.39 -2.59 44.08
N GLY A 9 -9.71 -2.65 44.33
CA GLY A 9 -10.71 -2.41 43.27
C GLY A 9 -10.67 -1.00 42.68
N VAL A 10 -10.36 0.03 43.48
CA VAL A 10 -10.20 1.41 42.98
C VAL A 10 -8.95 1.53 42.10
N ARG A 11 -7.82 0.93 42.48
CA ARG A 11 -6.59 0.96 41.66
C ARG A 11 -6.78 0.28 40.32
N GLU A 12 -7.49 -0.85 40.32
CA GLU A 12 -7.79 -1.61 39.10
C GLU A 12 -8.70 -0.80 38.15
N ARG A 13 -9.71 -0.10 38.70
CA ARG A 13 -10.59 0.80 37.95
C ARG A 13 -9.82 1.98 37.33
N VAL A 14 -8.91 2.59 38.08
CA VAL A 14 -8.08 3.72 37.60
C VAL A 14 -7.12 3.27 36.50
N ALA A 15 -6.51 2.10 36.64
CA ALA A 15 -5.64 1.54 35.61
C ALA A 15 -6.41 1.26 34.31
N SER A 16 -7.63 0.70 34.42
CA SER A 16 -8.51 0.46 33.28
C SER A 16 -8.88 1.76 32.56
N LEU A 17 -9.30 2.79 33.29
CA LEU A 17 -9.69 4.09 32.71
C LEU A 17 -8.50 4.82 32.08
N SER A 18 -7.30 4.70 32.66
CA SER A 18 -6.10 5.30 32.08
C SER A 18 -5.72 4.63 30.75
N ALA A 19 -5.86 3.30 30.65
CA ALA A 19 -5.61 2.57 29.41
C ALA A 19 -6.64 2.93 28.32
N GLU A 20 -7.90 3.14 28.70
CA GLU A 20 -8.97 3.57 27.81
C GLU A 20 -8.74 5.00 27.29
N LEU A 21 -8.26 5.91 28.16
CA LEU A 21 -7.88 7.26 27.75
C LEU A 21 -6.70 7.27 26.78
N ASP A 22 -5.65 6.47 27.05
CA ASP A 22 -4.49 6.33 26.16
C ASP A 22 -4.87 5.72 24.81
N TYR A 23 -5.91 4.89 24.77
CA TYR A 23 -6.47 4.37 23.52
C TYR A 23 -7.13 5.48 22.71
N HIS A 24 -7.98 6.30 23.34
CA HIS A 24 -8.68 7.38 22.64
C HIS A 24 -7.76 8.50 22.16
N ILE A 25 -6.69 8.82 22.91
CA ILE A 25 -5.68 9.80 22.47
C ILE A 25 -4.97 9.29 21.20
N ARG A 26 -4.55 8.01 21.20
CA ARG A 26 -3.91 7.40 20.02
C ARG A 26 -4.85 7.33 18.81
N GLU A 27 -6.13 7.09 19.03
CA GLU A 27 -7.12 7.06 17.95
C GLU A 27 -7.40 8.46 17.38
N ALA A 28 -7.41 9.49 18.24
CA ALA A 28 -7.53 10.88 17.78
C ALA A 28 -6.31 11.32 16.95
N ASP A 29 -5.10 10.95 17.36
CA ASP A 29 -3.88 11.23 16.60
C ASP A 29 -3.86 10.47 15.26
N ARG A 30 -4.38 9.23 15.24
CA ARG A 30 -4.56 8.45 14.01
C ARG A 30 -5.54 9.13 13.04
N ILE A 31 -6.69 9.56 13.53
CA ILE A 31 -7.71 10.25 12.71
C ILE A 31 -7.13 11.54 12.14
N ARG A 32 -6.38 12.29 12.95
CA ARG A 32 -5.70 13.51 12.51
C ARG A 32 -4.69 13.22 11.39
N GLY A 33 -3.81 12.24 11.56
CA GLY A 33 -2.86 11.86 10.49
C GLY A 33 -3.52 11.31 9.22
N ALA A 34 -4.67 10.63 9.34
CA ALA A 34 -5.45 10.17 8.20
C ALA A 34 -6.12 11.33 7.45
N LEU A 35 -6.58 12.35 8.17
CA LEU A 35 -7.11 13.58 7.58
C LEU A 35 -6.01 14.37 6.86
N ASP A 36 -4.83 14.53 7.47
CA ASP A 36 -3.70 15.20 6.83
C ASP A 36 -3.27 14.46 5.54
N ALA A 37 -3.29 13.12 5.54
CA ALA A 37 -2.98 12.31 4.36
C ALA A 37 -4.09 12.37 3.29
N ALA A 38 -5.36 12.41 3.70
CA ALA A 38 -6.49 12.58 2.80
C ALA A 38 -6.51 13.99 2.18
N GLU A 39 -6.08 15.01 2.92
CA GLU A 39 -5.92 16.38 2.41
C GLU A 39 -4.83 16.44 1.33
N VAL A 40 -3.71 15.73 1.51
CA VAL A 40 -2.68 15.56 0.46
C VAL A 40 -3.22 14.77 -0.75
N PHE A 41 -4.08 13.78 -0.54
CA PHE A 41 -4.68 12.98 -1.62
C PHE A 41 -5.76 13.75 -2.40
N LEU A 42 -6.50 14.63 -1.72
CA LEU A 42 -7.50 15.51 -2.31
C LEU A 42 -6.88 16.73 -3.01
N GLN A 43 -5.65 17.13 -2.64
CA GLN A 43 -4.87 18.13 -3.37
C GLN A 43 -4.25 17.58 -4.67
N CYS A 44 -4.26 16.26 -4.88
CA CYS A 44 -4.05 15.67 -6.20
C CYS A 44 -5.37 15.75 -6.98
N ASP A 45 -5.67 16.91 -7.55
CA ASP A 45 -6.79 17.09 -8.47
C ASP A 45 -6.70 16.06 -9.61
N VAL A 46 -7.56 15.03 -9.53
CA VAL A 46 -7.72 13.96 -10.52
C VAL A 46 -8.21 14.50 -11.88
N ASP A 47 -8.59 15.78 -11.94
CA ASP A 47 -9.09 16.44 -13.15
C ASP A 47 -8.02 17.24 -13.92
N SER A 48 -6.77 17.29 -13.44
CA SER A 48 -5.68 17.90 -14.20
C SER A 48 -4.77 16.82 -14.79
N PRO A 49 -4.67 16.70 -16.13
CA PRO A 49 -3.68 15.81 -16.73
C PRO A 49 -2.28 16.21 -16.24
N PRO A 50 -1.39 15.24 -15.95
CA PRO A 50 -0.03 15.56 -15.50
C PRO A 50 0.66 16.49 -16.50
N ASP A 51 1.19 17.61 -16.01
CA ASP A 51 1.82 18.63 -16.83
C ASP A 51 3.28 18.24 -17.17
N TYR A 52 3.43 17.68 -18.37
CA TYR A 52 4.71 17.31 -18.94
C TYR A 52 5.38 18.46 -19.73
N SER A 53 4.82 19.68 -19.72
CA SER A 53 5.37 20.80 -20.48
C SER A 53 6.77 21.20 -19.96
N GLY A 54 7.78 21.14 -20.82
CA GLY A 54 9.16 21.49 -20.47
C GLY A 54 10.01 20.37 -19.87
N VAL A 55 9.58 19.10 -19.96
CA VAL A 55 10.51 17.98 -19.80
C VAL A 55 11.25 17.79 -21.13
N ASP A 56 12.56 18.08 -21.13
CA ASP A 56 13.39 17.83 -22.30
C ASP A 56 13.86 16.38 -22.31
N PHE A 57 13.17 15.55 -23.08
CA PHE A 57 13.49 14.14 -23.19
C PHE A 57 14.68 13.85 -24.11
N LEU A 58 15.02 14.79 -25.01
CA LEU A 58 16.08 14.60 -25.99
C LEU A 58 17.45 14.75 -25.32
N GLY A 59 18.31 13.74 -25.49
CA GLY A 59 19.67 13.73 -24.93
C GLY A 59 19.76 13.38 -23.44
N GLN A 60 18.64 13.10 -22.76
CA GLN A 60 18.64 12.62 -21.38
C GLN A 60 18.51 11.09 -21.31
N SER A 61 19.03 10.49 -20.24
CA SER A 61 18.78 9.08 -19.96
C SER A 61 17.33 8.87 -19.51
N MET A 62 16.78 7.70 -19.79
CA MET A 62 15.43 7.33 -19.35
C MET A 62 15.27 7.47 -17.83
N HIS A 63 16.28 7.04 -17.06
CA HIS A 63 16.27 7.18 -15.61
C HIS A 63 16.12 8.63 -15.15
N ARG A 64 16.87 9.55 -15.78
CA ARG A 64 16.78 10.98 -15.47
C ARG A 64 15.42 11.58 -15.85
N SER A 65 14.87 11.15 -16.98
CA SER A 65 13.53 11.54 -17.42
C SER A 65 12.46 11.08 -16.43
N LEU A 66 12.55 9.83 -15.94
CA LEU A 66 11.64 9.28 -14.94
C LEU A 66 11.76 9.98 -13.59
N LEU A 67 12.96 10.41 -13.18
CA LEU A 67 13.17 11.22 -11.98
C LEU A 67 12.50 12.59 -12.09
N GLN A 68 12.65 13.28 -13.21
CA GLN A 68 11.99 14.59 -13.43
C GLN A 68 10.47 14.47 -13.45
N ILE A 69 9.95 13.41 -14.09
CA ILE A 69 8.52 13.09 -14.07
C ILE A 69 8.07 12.85 -12.63
N ALA A 70 8.83 12.06 -11.86
CA ALA A 70 8.51 11.79 -10.46
C ALA A 70 8.52 13.07 -9.63
N GLU A 71 9.52 13.94 -9.79
CA GLU A 71 9.63 15.20 -9.05
C GLU A 71 8.44 16.13 -9.28
N ARG A 72 7.94 16.19 -10.52
CA ARG A 72 6.73 16.95 -10.88
C ARG A 72 5.45 16.30 -10.36
N ASN A 73 5.39 14.97 -10.32
CA ASN A 73 4.21 14.20 -9.91
C ASN A 73 4.30 13.72 -8.45
N GLY A 74 4.74 14.59 -7.54
CA GLY A 74 4.72 14.31 -6.09
C GLY A 74 5.62 13.15 -5.64
N GLY A 75 6.60 12.75 -6.44
CA GLY A 75 7.48 11.59 -6.21
C GLY A 75 7.01 10.30 -6.86
N THR A 76 5.99 10.32 -7.72
CA THR A 76 5.38 9.11 -8.29
C THR A 76 5.50 9.02 -9.81
N VAL A 77 5.54 7.79 -10.30
CA VAL A 77 5.62 7.43 -11.71
C VAL A 77 4.55 6.39 -12.00
N VAL A 78 3.60 6.74 -12.88
CA VAL A 78 2.60 5.81 -13.40
C VAL A 78 3.05 5.34 -14.78
N THR A 79 3.40 4.06 -14.92
CA THR A 79 4.02 3.54 -16.15
C THR A 79 3.12 3.67 -17.36
N ARG A 80 1.79 3.52 -17.19
CA ARG A 80 0.83 3.72 -18.28
C ARG A 80 0.90 5.13 -18.86
N ASP A 81 0.95 6.13 -18.00
CA ASP A 81 0.89 7.54 -18.40
C ASP A 81 2.22 7.94 -19.06
N VAL A 82 3.34 7.55 -18.45
CA VAL A 82 4.68 7.81 -19.00
C VAL A 82 4.91 7.07 -20.32
N THR A 83 4.37 5.86 -20.48
CA THR A 83 4.44 5.14 -21.76
C THR A 83 3.76 5.92 -22.87
N GLY A 84 2.62 6.56 -22.60
CA GLY A 84 1.95 7.44 -23.55
C GLY A 84 2.84 8.60 -23.96
N VAL A 85 3.39 9.31 -22.96
CA VAL A 85 4.26 10.48 -23.15
C VAL A 85 5.49 10.14 -23.98
N PHE A 86 6.16 9.02 -23.71
CA PHE A 86 7.40 8.66 -24.42
C PHE A 86 7.16 8.27 -25.88
N VAL A 87 6.01 7.67 -26.19
CA VAL A 87 5.61 7.38 -27.57
C VAL A 87 5.18 8.65 -28.30
N GLU A 88 4.41 9.52 -27.64
CA GLU A 88 3.98 10.82 -28.20
C GLU A 88 5.17 11.77 -28.45
N ALA A 89 6.19 11.70 -27.60
CA ALA A 89 7.46 12.42 -27.78
C ALA A 89 8.38 11.80 -28.85
N GLY A 90 7.99 10.68 -29.48
CA GLY A 90 8.77 10.03 -30.53
C GLY A 90 10.03 9.30 -30.06
N LEU A 91 10.19 9.06 -28.75
CA LEU A 91 11.35 8.37 -28.18
C LEU A 91 11.28 6.85 -28.40
N TYR A 92 10.06 6.33 -28.57
CA TYR A 92 9.79 4.92 -28.81
C TYR A 92 8.76 4.76 -29.92
N THR A 93 8.99 3.77 -30.79
CA THR A 93 8.13 3.45 -31.94
C THR A 93 6.88 2.68 -31.54
N SER A 94 6.90 1.97 -30.41
CA SER A 94 5.76 1.22 -29.90
C SER A 94 5.58 1.41 -28.39
N ARG A 95 4.32 1.30 -27.95
CA ARG A 95 3.97 1.33 -26.52
C ARG A 95 4.58 0.17 -25.76
N ASP A 96 4.71 -1.00 -26.40
CA ASP A 96 5.27 -2.18 -25.75
C ASP A 96 6.77 -2.00 -25.47
N ASP A 97 7.53 -1.48 -26.45
CA ASP A 97 8.96 -1.21 -26.29
C ASP A 97 9.21 -0.14 -25.21
N ALA A 98 8.41 0.93 -25.21
CA ALA A 98 8.46 1.98 -24.18
C ALA A 98 8.16 1.39 -22.80
N ASN A 99 7.09 0.61 -22.67
CA ASN A 99 6.67 0.02 -21.39
C ASN A 99 7.71 -0.97 -20.84
N ILE A 100 8.32 -1.79 -21.71
CA ILE A 100 9.42 -2.70 -21.34
C ILE A 100 10.61 -1.89 -20.81
N ALA A 101 11.05 -0.86 -21.55
CA ALA A 101 12.19 -0.04 -21.18
C ALA A 101 11.96 0.73 -19.86
N ILE A 102 10.77 1.29 -19.68
CA ILE A 102 10.36 1.98 -18.43
C ILE A 102 10.38 0.99 -17.26
N HIS A 103 9.78 -0.19 -17.42
CA HIS A 103 9.77 -1.19 -16.36
C HIS A 103 11.18 -1.69 -16.00
N ASP A 104 12.02 -1.94 -17.00
CA ASP A 104 13.40 -2.39 -16.79
C ASP A 104 14.23 -1.32 -16.04
N THR A 105 14.07 -0.04 -16.43
CA THR A 105 14.74 1.09 -15.79
C THR A 105 14.28 1.28 -14.35
N LEU A 106 12.98 1.25 -14.09
CA LEU A 106 12.42 1.41 -12.74
C LEU A 106 12.76 0.24 -11.82
N GLN A 107 12.85 -0.99 -12.34
CA GLN A 107 13.20 -2.17 -11.53
C GLN A 107 14.69 -2.22 -11.17
N LYS A 108 15.56 -1.72 -12.06
CA LYS A 108 17.01 -1.66 -11.81
C LYS A 108 17.42 -0.47 -10.95
N SER A 109 16.57 0.57 -10.88
CA SER A 109 16.84 1.75 -10.08
C SER A 109 16.65 1.50 -8.59
N ARG A 110 17.62 1.95 -7.79
CA ARG A 110 17.54 1.93 -6.32
C ARG A 110 16.70 3.09 -5.76
N GLU A 111 16.38 4.06 -6.60
CA GLU A 111 15.67 5.28 -6.20
C GLU A 111 14.15 5.14 -6.30
N PHE A 112 13.65 4.03 -6.86
CA PHE A 112 12.23 3.79 -7.02
C PHE A 112 11.81 2.48 -6.35
N THR A 113 10.62 2.49 -5.75
CA THR A 113 9.98 1.29 -5.20
C THR A 113 8.60 1.12 -5.82
N LYS A 114 8.21 -0.13 -6.05
CA LYS A 114 6.92 -0.45 -6.65
C LYS A 114 5.84 -0.39 -5.56
N VAL A 115 4.93 0.57 -5.68
CA VAL A 115 3.82 0.78 -4.71
C VAL A 115 2.47 0.30 -5.23
N GLY A 116 2.35 0.02 -6.53
CA GLY A 116 1.09 -0.41 -7.14
C GLY A 116 1.26 -1.15 -8.47
N VAL A 117 0.14 -1.50 -9.10
CA VAL A 117 0.14 -2.06 -10.47
C VAL A 117 0.49 -0.94 -11.44
N GLY A 118 1.72 -0.97 -11.98
CA GLY A 118 2.21 0.08 -12.88
C GLY A 118 2.50 1.40 -12.16
N VAL A 119 2.64 1.41 -10.83
CA VAL A 119 2.95 2.62 -10.07
C VAL A 119 4.23 2.42 -9.26
N TYR A 120 5.15 3.34 -9.42
CA TYR A 120 6.43 3.42 -8.73
C TYR A 120 6.52 4.75 -8.00
N ALA A 121 7.14 4.76 -6.83
CA ALA A 121 7.36 5.97 -6.05
C ALA A 121 8.84 6.08 -5.67
N ARG A 122 9.34 7.30 -5.52
CA ARG A 122 10.73 7.52 -5.12
C ARG A 122 10.97 7.06 -3.68
N VAL A 123 12.06 6.35 -3.45
CA VAL A 123 12.42 5.74 -2.16
C VAL A 123 12.58 6.78 -1.05
N ASP A 124 13.13 7.95 -1.37
CA ASP A 124 13.31 9.10 -0.45
C ASP A 124 12.01 9.87 -0.17
N ARG A 125 10.95 9.65 -0.96
CA ARG A 125 9.62 10.23 -0.77
C ARG A 125 8.55 9.21 -0.39
N THR A 126 8.85 7.91 -0.48
CA THR A 126 8.06 6.88 0.19
C THR A 126 8.44 6.86 1.65
N PRO A 127 7.47 7.02 2.58
CA PRO A 127 7.74 6.65 3.96
C PRO A 127 8.18 5.18 3.96
N ILE A 128 9.38 4.91 4.48
CA ILE A 128 9.81 3.56 4.84
C ILE A 128 8.88 3.14 5.96
N THR A 129 7.74 2.57 5.62
CA THR A 129 6.73 2.17 6.58
C THR A 129 6.30 0.76 6.32
N ASP A 130 6.53 -0.08 7.33
CA ASP A 130 5.70 -1.22 7.67
C ASP A 130 4.22 -0.81 7.63
N GLY A 131 3.61 -0.89 6.44
CA GLY A 131 2.29 -0.36 6.20
C GLY A 131 1.17 -1.18 6.88
N PRO A 132 0.08 -0.52 7.31
CA PRO A 132 -1.09 -1.19 7.85
C PRO A 132 -1.77 -2.10 6.81
N ALA A 133 -2.42 -3.17 7.28
CA ALA A 133 -2.95 -4.26 6.44
C ALA A 133 -3.92 -3.82 5.32
N ALA A 134 -4.52 -2.63 5.41
CA ALA A 134 -5.39 -2.04 4.40
C ALA A 134 -4.73 -1.83 3.02
N SER A 135 -3.41 -1.74 2.93
CA SER A 135 -2.67 -1.59 1.64
C SER A 135 -2.14 -2.91 1.08
N ARG A 136 -2.32 -4.03 1.78
CA ARG A 136 -1.76 -5.34 1.40
C ARG A 136 -2.70 -6.09 0.46
N ARG A 137 -2.14 -6.92 -0.44
CA ARG A 137 -2.97 -7.81 -1.28
C ARG A 137 -3.71 -8.79 -0.36
N PRO A 138 -4.99 -9.13 -0.64
CA PRO A 138 -5.75 -10.02 0.23
C PRO A 138 -5.09 -11.41 0.38
N SER A 139 -4.33 -11.87 -0.62
CA SER A 139 -3.55 -13.10 -0.53
C SER A 139 -2.37 -13.00 0.45
N GLU A 140 -1.77 -11.83 0.61
CA GLU A 140 -0.64 -11.59 1.52
C GLU A 140 -1.12 -11.46 2.96
N ILE A 141 -2.26 -10.79 3.17
CA ILE A 141 -2.95 -10.73 4.47
C ILE A 141 -3.28 -12.15 4.94
N LEU A 142 -3.96 -12.94 4.11
CA LEU A 142 -4.33 -14.32 4.45
C LEU A 142 -3.09 -15.22 4.64
N LYS A 143 -2.03 -15.03 3.86
CA LYS A 143 -0.77 -15.77 4.03
C LYS A 143 -0.12 -15.47 5.39
N ALA A 144 -0.07 -14.19 5.78
CA ALA A 144 0.49 -13.78 7.06
C ALA A 144 -0.30 -14.37 8.24
N LEU A 145 -1.63 -14.36 8.17
CA LEU A 145 -2.49 -14.94 9.20
C LEU A 145 -2.34 -16.47 9.29
N LEU A 146 -2.23 -17.17 8.15
CA LEU A 146 -1.95 -18.61 8.12
C LEU A 146 -0.58 -18.95 8.71
N LEU A 147 0.45 -18.12 8.49
CA LEU A 147 1.79 -18.28 9.09
C LEU A 147 1.79 -18.06 10.61
N GLN A 148 0.88 -17.23 11.11
CA GLN A 148 0.64 -17.06 12.55
C GLN A 148 -0.14 -18.23 13.17
N GLY A 149 -0.43 -19.29 12.40
CA GLY A 149 -1.13 -20.48 12.88
C GLY A 149 -2.65 -20.33 12.95
N LYS A 150 -3.24 -19.23 12.45
CA LYS A 150 -4.71 -19.10 12.41
C LYS A 150 -5.29 -20.09 11.41
N GLN A 151 -6.29 -20.87 11.82
CA GLN A 151 -7.02 -21.76 10.92
C GLN A 151 -8.08 -20.97 10.15
N ILE A 152 -7.77 -20.62 8.90
CA ILE A 152 -8.68 -19.88 8.02
C ILE A 152 -9.22 -20.82 6.94
N ASN A 153 -10.53 -21.04 6.94
CA ASN A 153 -11.24 -21.74 5.88
C ASN A 153 -11.94 -20.74 4.94
N LYS A 154 -12.60 -21.23 3.87
CA LYS A 154 -13.27 -20.37 2.87
C LYS A 154 -14.35 -19.45 3.45
N GLY A 155 -15.05 -19.87 4.52
CA GLY A 155 -16.06 -19.06 5.19
C GLY A 155 -15.44 -17.93 6.01
N LEU A 156 -14.36 -18.24 6.72
CA LEU A 156 -13.66 -17.30 7.62
C LEU A 156 -12.71 -16.33 6.89
N ALA A 157 -12.43 -16.56 5.61
CA ALA A 157 -11.50 -15.73 4.85
C ALA A 157 -12.04 -14.31 4.57
N VAL A 158 -13.35 -14.15 4.47
CA VAL A 158 -13.97 -12.82 4.30
C VAL A 158 -13.85 -12.04 5.59
N ASP A 159 -14.22 -12.66 6.72
CA ASP A 159 -14.15 -12.04 8.05
C ASP A 159 -12.70 -11.68 8.41
N ALA A 160 -11.75 -12.59 8.16
CA ALA A 160 -10.33 -12.34 8.41
C ALA A 160 -9.75 -11.18 7.57
N LEU A 161 -10.25 -10.97 6.35
CA LEU A 161 -9.87 -9.83 5.50
C LEU A 161 -10.53 -8.55 5.99
N HIS A 162 -11.79 -8.62 6.41
CA HIS A 162 -12.53 -7.48 6.93
C HIS A 162 -11.96 -7.00 8.27
N GLU A 163 -11.65 -7.92 9.19
CA GLU A 163 -10.94 -7.64 10.45
C GLU A 163 -9.54 -7.04 10.22
N ALA A 164 -8.91 -7.40 9.10
CA ALA A 164 -7.64 -6.82 8.68
C ALA A 164 -7.79 -5.46 7.97
N GLY A 165 -9.01 -4.92 7.86
CA GLY A 165 -9.30 -3.63 7.24
C GLY A 165 -9.21 -3.63 5.71
N TYR A 166 -9.39 -4.79 5.06
CA TYR A 166 -9.44 -4.88 3.61
C TYR A 166 -10.80 -4.44 3.06
N ASP A 167 -10.81 -3.41 2.21
CA ASP A 167 -12.02 -2.99 1.50
C ASP A 167 -12.20 -3.76 0.19
N PHE A 168 -13.36 -4.40 0.04
CA PHE A 168 -13.74 -5.14 -1.17
C PHE A 168 -14.27 -4.23 -2.28
N GLY A 169 -14.68 -2.99 -1.97
CA GLY A 169 -15.36 -2.08 -2.88
C GLY A 169 -16.59 -2.74 -3.51
N LEU A 170 -16.71 -2.65 -4.84
CA LEU A 170 -17.84 -3.23 -5.61
C LEU A 170 -17.66 -4.73 -5.95
N ARG A 171 -16.59 -5.40 -5.48
CA ARG A 171 -16.29 -6.79 -5.86
C ARG A 171 -17.02 -7.77 -4.94
N ASN A 172 -17.37 -8.95 -5.46
CA ASN A 172 -17.95 -10.02 -4.64
C ASN A 172 -16.92 -10.54 -3.59
N PRO A 173 -17.18 -10.38 -2.29
CA PRO A 173 -16.22 -10.70 -1.23
C PRO A 173 -15.86 -12.18 -1.16
N GLN A 174 -16.82 -13.10 -1.34
CA GLN A 174 -16.56 -14.54 -1.26
C GLN A 174 -15.64 -15.00 -2.40
N ARG A 175 -15.79 -14.42 -3.60
CA ARG A 175 -14.96 -14.73 -4.75
C ARG A 175 -13.52 -14.21 -4.57
N VAL A 176 -13.36 -12.99 -4.03
CA VAL A 176 -12.06 -12.39 -3.74
C VAL A 176 -11.33 -13.15 -2.65
N ALA A 177 -11.98 -13.35 -1.49
CA ALA A 177 -11.41 -14.06 -0.35
C ALA A 177 -11.07 -15.52 -0.70
N GLY A 178 -11.98 -16.22 -1.40
CA GLY A 178 -11.77 -17.59 -1.83
C GLY A 178 -10.62 -17.76 -2.84
N GLY A 179 -10.42 -16.78 -3.73
CA GLY A 179 -9.28 -16.75 -4.65
C GLY A 179 -7.96 -16.46 -3.93
N ALA A 180 -7.97 -15.46 -3.05
CA ALA A 180 -6.83 -15.05 -2.24
C ALA A 180 -6.34 -16.15 -1.30
N LEU A 181 -7.25 -16.87 -0.63
CA LEU A 181 -6.92 -18.00 0.24
C LEU A 181 -6.21 -19.12 -0.53
N ARG A 182 -6.70 -19.48 -1.73
CA ARG A 182 -6.06 -20.50 -2.59
C ARG A 182 -4.65 -20.08 -2.99
N GLN A 183 -4.44 -18.81 -3.33
CA GLN A 183 -3.11 -18.29 -3.65
C GLN A 183 -2.18 -18.32 -2.43
N ALA A 184 -2.67 -17.93 -1.25
CA ALA A 184 -1.93 -17.98 0.00
C ALA A 184 -1.48 -19.41 0.36
N MET A 185 -2.40 -20.39 0.31
CA MET A 185 -2.10 -21.79 0.58
C MET A 185 -1.08 -22.37 -0.41
N ARG A 186 -1.22 -22.08 -1.71
CA ARG A 186 -0.25 -22.53 -2.74
C ARG A 186 1.14 -21.93 -2.52
N ALA A 187 1.22 -20.65 -2.11
CA ALA A 187 2.49 -20.00 -1.83
C ALA A 187 3.19 -20.62 -0.61
N LEU A 188 2.43 -21.05 0.40
CA LEU A 188 2.96 -21.75 1.57
C LEU A 188 3.40 -23.18 1.25
N ASP A 189 2.63 -23.91 0.45
CA ASP A 189 2.99 -25.26 0.01
C ASP A 189 4.25 -25.28 -0.86
N LYS A 190 4.38 -24.29 -1.76
CA LYS A 190 5.60 -24.11 -2.56
C LYS A 190 6.82 -23.78 -1.68
N GLY A 191 6.64 -22.95 -0.64
CA GLY A 191 7.69 -22.62 0.32
C GLY A 191 8.15 -23.81 1.18
N ARG A 192 7.24 -24.76 1.49
CA ARG A 192 7.57 -25.98 2.23
C ARG A 192 8.36 -27.02 1.43
N ARG A 193 8.25 -27.01 0.09
CA ARG A 193 8.98 -27.94 -0.79
C ARG A 193 10.40 -27.46 -1.14
N THR A 194 10.73 -26.23 -0.82
CA THR A 194 12.03 -25.59 -1.13
C THR A 194 12.96 -25.49 0.08
N VAL A 195 12.58 -26.07 1.22
CA VAL A 195 13.38 -26.15 2.46
C VAL A 195 13.77 -27.60 2.69
#